data_AF-A0A955TRX7-F1
#
_entry.id   AF-A0A955TRX7-F1
#
_cell.length_a   1.000
_cell.length_b   1.000
_cell.length_c   1.000
_cell.angle_alpha   90.00
_cell.angle_beta   90.00
_cell.angle_gamma   90.00
#
_symmetry.space_group_name_H-M   'P 1'
#
loop_
_entity.id
_entity.type
_entity.pdbx_description
1 polymer ?
#
loop_
_entity_poly.entity_id
_entity_poly.type
_entity_poly.pdbx_seq_one_letter_code
_entity_poly.pdbx_strand_id
1 'polypeptide(L)' 'KLGAHVCTHQGVAGVNFVVWAPNAKRVSVVGNFNGWDGRRHPMR' A
#
# COMPACT_ATOMS: atom_id res chain seq x y z
N LYS A 1 0.47 -12.50 -1.57
CA LYS A 1 1.93 -12.59 -1.83
C LYS A 1 2.56 -11.30 -1.30
N LEU A 2 3.71 -11.37 -0.65
CA LEU A 2 4.44 -10.17 -0.21
C LEU A 2 4.92 -9.35 -1.42
N GLY A 3 5.09 -8.05 -1.24
CA GLY A 3 5.51 -7.10 -2.27
C GLY A 3 4.36 -6.32 -2.90
N ALA A 4 4.60 -5.79 -4.10
CA ALA A 4 3.65 -5.01 -4.88
C ALA A 4 3.22 -5.82 -6.11
N HIS A 5 1.91 -6.02 -6.28
CA HIS A 5 1.35 -6.84 -7.36
C HIS A 5 0.21 -6.09 -8.06
N VAL A 6 0.26 -6.00 -9.39
CA VAL A 6 -0.86 -5.44 -10.17
C VAL A 6 -2.06 -6.38 -10.04
N CYS A 7 -3.24 -5.84 -9.72
CA CYS A 7 -4.46 -6.61 -9.62
C CYS A 7 -5.69 -5.73 -9.91
N THR A 8 -6.82 -6.39 -10.18
CA THR A 8 -8.13 -5.74 -10.21
C THR A 8 -8.83 -5.99 -8.88
N HIS A 9 -9.15 -4.92 -8.15
CA HIS A 9 -9.90 -4.98 -6.89
C HIS A 9 -11.25 -4.28 -7.08
N GLN A 10 -12.36 -5.00 -6.86
CA GLN A 10 -13.72 -4.47 -7.04
C GLN A 10 -13.96 -3.81 -8.42
N GLY A 11 -13.41 -4.40 -9.49
CA GLY A 11 -13.53 -3.86 -10.84
C GLY A 11 -12.56 -2.72 -11.17
N VAL A 12 -11.74 -2.26 -10.22
CA VAL A 12 -10.76 -1.18 -10.43
C VAL A 12 -9.35 -1.77 -10.53
N ALA A 13 -8.63 -1.43 -11.60
CA ALA A 13 -7.23 -1.80 -11.77
C ALA A 13 -6.33 -1.00 -10.81
N GLY A 14 -5.39 -1.67 -10.15
CA GLY A 14 -4.48 -1.04 -9.20
C GLY A 14 -3.33 -1.96 -8.78
N VAL A 15 -2.68 -1.61 -7.68
CA VAL A 15 -1.55 -2.37 -7.10
C VAL A 15 -1.89 -2.76 -5.67
N ASN A 16 -1.80 -4.05 -5.37
CA ASN A 16 -1.90 -4.58 -4.02
C ASN A 16 -0.50 -4.60 -3.37
N PHE A 17 -0.36 -3.92 -2.23
CA PHE A 17 0.86 -3.87 -1.45
C PHE A 17 0.70 -4.76 -0.21
N VAL A 18 1.64 -5.68 0.00
CA VAL A 18 1.64 -6.56 1.17
C VAL A 18 3.05 -6.59 1.76
N VAL A 19 3.17 -6.23 3.04
CA VAL A 19 4.44 -6.28 3.76
C VAL A 19 4.24 -7.03 5.08
N TRP A 20 5.27 -7.76 5.48
CA TRP A 20 5.30 -8.35 6.81
C TRP A 20 5.95 -7.38 7.78
N ALA A 21 5.16 -6.84 8.70
CA ALA A 21 5.60 -5.84 9.66
C ALA A 21 4.96 -6.07 11.05
N PRO A 22 5.27 -7.18 11.73
CA PRO A 22 4.54 -7.63 12.92
C PRO A 22 4.67 -6.70 14.14
N ASN A 23 5.77 -5.95 14.22
CA ASN A 23 6.05 -5.04 15.33
C ASN A 23 5.84 -3.56 14.94
N ALA A 24 5.36 -3.28 13.73
CA ALA A 24 5.17 -1.90 13.28
C ALA A 24 3.92 -1.29 13.92
N LYS A 25 4.06 -0.11 14.52
CA LYS A 25 2.90 0.65 15.03
C LYS A 25 1.98 1.13 13.91
N ARG A 26 2.55 1.42 12.73
CA ARG A 26 1.82 1.85 11.53
C ARG A 26 2.68 1.63 10.30
N VAL A 27 2.04 1.27 9.19
CA VAL A 27 2.66 1.21 7.86
C VAL A 27 1.82 2.05 6.90
N SER A 28 2.47 2.71 5.93
CA SER A 28 1.79 3.52 4.91
C SER A 28 2.56 3.43 3.60
N VAL A 29 1.85 3.46 2.47
CA VAL A 29 2.46 3.47 1.15
C VAL A 29 2.73 4.93 0.77
N VAL A 30 3.96 5.25 0.40
CA VAL A 30 4.37 6.60 -0.03
C VAL A 30 5.00 6.55 -1.43
N GLY A 31 4.74 7.59 -2.22
CA GLY A 31 5.33 7.73 -3.54
C GLY A 31 4.80 8.94 -4.30
N ASN A 32 5.21 9.09 -5.55
CA ASN A 32 4.84 10.24 -6.38
C ASN A 32 3.32 10.45 -6.45
N PHE A 33 2.52 9.37 -6.48
CA PHE A 33 1.05 9.42 -6.57
C PHE A 33 0.37 10.07 -5.36
N ASN A 34 1.05 10.19 -4.22
CA ASN A 34 0.50 10.84 -3.03
C ASN A 34 1.31 12.04 -2.56
N GLY A 35 2.26 12.52 -3.39
CA GLY A 35 3.13 13.64 -3.04
C GLY A 35 4.06 13.32 -1.87
N TRP A 36 4.40 12.04 -1.68
CA TRP A 36 5.22 11.54 -0.57
C TRP A 36 4.61 11.76 0.82
N ASP A 37 3.29 11.99 0.90
CA ASP A 37 2.57 12.17 2.16
C ASP A 37 2.03 10.83 2.70
N GLY A 38 2.70 10.32 3.75
CA GLY A 38 2.34 9.06 4.42
C GLY A 38 1.03 9.08 5.20
N ARG A 39 0.34 10.22 5.30
CA ARG A 39 -0.99 10.30 5.95
C ARG A 39 -2.11 9.85 5.03
N ARG A 40 -1.88 9.86 3.71
CA ARG A 40 -2.90 9.64 2.69
C ARG A 40 -3.24 8.17 2.44
N HIS A 41 -2.27 7.26 2.63
CA HIS A 41 -2.42 5.84 2.29
C HIS A 41 -1.90 4.91 3.41
N PRO A 42 -2.57 4.86 4.57
CA PRO A 42 -2.25 3.89 5.62
C PRO A 42 -2.60 2.46 5.19
N MET A 43 -1.71 1.51 5.47
CA MET A 43 -1.95 0.08 5.19
C MET A 43 -2.84 -0.55 6.27
N ARG A 44 -3.59 -1.58 5.87
CA ARG A 44 -4.45 -2.42 6.72
C ARG A 44 -4.15 -3.88 6.48
#